data_AF-A0A950DW68-F1
#
_entry.id   AF-A0A950DW68-F1
#
_cell.length_a   1.000
_cell.length_b   1.000
_cell.length_c   1.000
_cell.angle_alpha   90.00
_cell.angle_beta   90.00
_cell.angle_gamma   90.00
#
_symmetry.space_group_name_H-M   'P 1'
#
loop_
_entity.id
_entity.type
_entity.pdbx_description
1 polymer ?
#
loop_
_entity_poly.entity_id
_entity_poly.type
_entity_poly.pdbx_seq_one_letter_code
_entity_poly.pdbx_strand_id
1 'polypeptide(L)'
;MLDATTVILALTIAVALGFDFTNGFHDTANAVATTISTRALGPRTAVIISAVLNLVGAVIAISLLHTKVANTIGGLVAPKGGPALGMIIAALLGAIAWNLIT
;
A
#
# COMPACT_ATOMS: atom_id res chain seq x y z
N MET A 1 1.74 -30.77 -5.14
CA MET A 1 3.02 -30.08 -5.42
C MET A 1 2.68 -28.61 -5.61
N LEU A 2 3.41 -27.67 -5.00
CA LEU A 2 3.20 -26.24 -5.27
C LEU A 2 3.57 -25.96 -6.72
N ASP A 3 2.62 -25.44 -7.50
CA ASP A 3 2.86 -25.01 -8.87
C ASP A 3 3.53 -23.62 -8.87
N ALA A 4 4.24 -23.32 -9.96
CA ALA A 4 5.02 -22.08 -10.07
C ALA A 4 4.17 -20.82 -9.84
N THR A 5 2.90 -20.84 -10.24
CA THR A 5 1.96 -19.74 -10.05
C THR A 5 1.71 -19.44 -8.57
N THR A 6 1.49 -20.48 -7.75
CA THR A 6 1.26 -20.31 -6.31
C THR A 6 2.49 -19.75 -5.61
N VAL A 7 3.69 -20.19 -6.01
CA VAL A 7 4.96 -19.66 -5.46
C VAL A 7 5.12 -18.18 -5.79
N ILE A 8 4.88 -17.79 -7.06
CA ILE A 8 4.99 -16.39 -7.49
C ILE A 8 3.93 -15.53 -6.79
N LEU A 9 2.69 -16.02 -6.64
CA LEU A 9 1.64 -15.31 -5.93
C LEU A 9 2.02 -15.05 -4.46
N ALA A 10 2.54 -16.05 -3.76
CA ALA A 10 3.00 -15.88 -2.39
C ALA A 10 4.12 -14.83 -2.29
N LEU A 11 5.05 -14.84 -3.24
CA LEU A 11 6.09 -13.81 -3.34
C LEU A 11 5.50 -12.41 -3.61
N THR A 12 4.52 -12.29 -4.52
CA THR A 12 3.83 -11.03 -4.79
C THR A 12 3.17 -10.48 -3.54
N ILE A 13 2.49 -11.32 -2.76
CA ILE A 13 1.85 -10.91 -1.49
C ILE A 13 2.90 -10.43 -0.49
N ALA A 14 4.02 -11.16 -0.35
CA ALA A 14 5.10 -10.77 0.56
C ALA A 14 5.69 -9.39 0.18
N VAL A 15 5.93 -9.14 -1.11
CA VAL A 15 6.41 -7.85 -1.61
C VAL A 15 5.36 -6.74 -1.40
N ALA A 16 4.08 -7.02 -1.66
CA ALA A 16 2.99 -6.08 -1.44
C ALA A 16 2.88 -5.65 0.03
N LEU A 17 3.00 -6.58 0.98
CA LEU A 17 3.04 -6.26 2.40
C LEU A 17 4.25 -5.38 2.79
N GLY A 18 5.42 -5.64 2.17
CA GLY A 18 6.59 -4.78 2.35
C GLY A 18 6.39 -3.36 1.79
N PHE A 19 5.72 -3.25 0.64
CA PHE A 19 5.31 -1.98 0.06
C PHE A 19 4.33 -1.24 0.98
N ASP A 20 3.25 -1.87 1.43
CA ASP A 20 2.25 -1.24 2.31
C ASP A 20 2.89 -0.70 3.60
N PHE A 21 3.87 -1.42 4.16
CA PHE A 21 4.63 -0.95 5.31
C PHE A 21 5.39 0.34 4.99
N THR A 22 6.19 0.36 3.91
CA THR A 22 6.99 1.54 3.55
C THR A 22 6.14 2.75 3.15
N ASN A 23 5.05 2.57 2.39
CA ASN A 23 4.12 3.66 2.09
C ASN A 23 3.44 4.18 3.35
N GLY A 24 3.06 3.31 4.28
CA GLY A 24 2.40 3.71 5.52
C GLY A 24 3.21 4.73 6.31
N PHE A 25 4.56 4.63 6.34
CA PHE A 25 5.41 5.65 6.98
C PHE A 25 5.39 6.98 6.26
N HIS A 26 5.53 6.93 4.93
CA HIS A 26 5.50 8.10 4.07
C HIS A 26 4.18 8.86 4.17
N ASP A 27 3.07 8.15 4.05
CA ASP A 27 1.74 8.74 4.11
C ASP A 27 1.39 9.23 5.51
N THR A 28 1.86 8.54 6.55
CA THR A 28 1.68 9.01 7.93
C THR A 28 2.36 10.35 8.13
N ALA A 29 3.60 10.53 7.66
CA ALA A 29 4.30 11.80 7.77
C ALA A 29 3.52 12.94 7.10
N ASN A 30 2.98 12.70 5.91
CA ASN A 30 2.14 13.66 5.18
C ASN A 30 0.84 14.00 5.93
N ALA A 31 0.18 12.99 6.52
CA ALA A 31 -1.10 13.16 7.20
C ALA A 31 -0.98 13.91 8.53
N VAL A 32 0.12 13.75 9.27
CA VAL A 32 0.27 14.30 10.63
C VAL A 32 1.13 15.56 10.73
N ALA A 33 1.87 15.92 9.67
CA ALA A 33 2.80 17.05 9.68
C ALA A 33 2.15 18.35 10.15
N THR A 34 0.96 18.69 9.65
CA THR A 34 0.24 19.91 10.02
C THR A 34 -0.19 19.88 11.49
N THR A 35 -0.76 18.77 11.96
CA THR A 35 -1.29 18.66 13.33
C THR A 35 -0.17 18.67 14.37
N ILE A 36 1.01 18.11 14.04
CA ILE A 36 2.19 18.14 14.91
C ILE A 36 2.86 19.52 14.88
N SER A 37 3.07 20.11 13.70
CA SER A 37 3.74 21.41 13.57
C SER A 37 2.96 22.55 14.22
N THR A 38 1.62 22.51 14.14
CA THR A 38 0.73 23.45 14.84
C THR A 38 0.56 23.15 16.32
N ARG A 39 1.13 22.05 16.83
CA ARG A 39 1.01 21.57 18.21
C ARG A 39 -0.43 21.27 18.64
N ALA A 40 -1.32 21.02 17.70
CA ALA A 40 -2.70 20.63 17.99
C ALA A 40 -2.77 19.23 18.64
N LEU A 41 -1.86 18.32 18.26
CA LEU A 41 -1.71 17.00 18.88
C LEU A 41 -0.23 16.68 19.15
N GLY A 42 0.01 15.88 20.20
CA GLY A 42 1.33 15.29 20.43
C GLY A 42 1.67 14.24 19.35
N PRO A 43 2.97 14.06 19.01
CA PRO A 43 3.39 13.18 17.92
C PRO A 43 2.85 11.75 18.00
N ARG A 44 2.88 11.14 19.20
CA ARG A 44 2.38 9.76 19.41
C ARG A 44 0.88 9.67 19.13
N THR A 45 0.10 10.60 19.64
CA THR A 45 -1.36 10.63 19.45
C THR A 45 -1.71 10.84 17.98
N ALA A 46 -1.00 11.74 17.28
CA ALA A 46 -1.23 11.99 15.86
C ALA A 46 -0.96 10.74 15.00
N VAL A 47 0.13 10.02 15.26
CA VAL A 47 0.46 8.77 14.56
C VAL A 47 -0.57 7.67 14.83
N ILE A 48 -1.02 7.50 16.07
CA ILE A 48 -2.04 6.50 16.42
C ILE A 48 -3.35 6.80 15.68
N ILE A 49 -3.79 8.06 15.68
CA ILE A 49 -5.00 8.47 14.94
C ILE A 49 -4.82 8.23 13.44
N SER A 50 -3.67 8.60 12.86
CA SER A 50 -3.35 8.33 11.45
C SER A 50 -3.44 6.84 11.12
N ALA A 51 -2.86 5.97 11.95
CA ALA A 51 -2.89 4.53 11.75
C ALA A 51 -4.32 3.96 11.79
N VAL A 52 -5.13 4.39 12.78
CA VAL A 52 -6.53 3.97 12.90
C VAL A 52 -7.35 4.45 11.70
N LEU A 53 -7.20 5.71 11.30
CA LEU A 53 -7.94 6.28 10.16
C LEU A 53 -7.53 5.64 8.83
N ASN A 54 -6.25 5.32 8.63
CA ASN A 54 -5.79 4.58 7.45
C ASN A 54 -6.41 3.18 7.39
N LEU A 55 -6.46 2.47 8.51
CA LEU A 55 -7.11 1.16 8.57
C LEU A 55 -8.62 1.24 8.30
N VAL A 56 -9.31 2.20 8.93
CA VAL A 56 -10.75 2.44 8.69
C VAL A 56 -11.01 2.80 7.24
N GLY A 57 -10.18 3.66 6.65
CA GLY A 57 -10.23 4.00 5.23
C GLY A 57 -10.11 2.78 4.33
N ALA A 58 -9.17 1.88 4.62
CA ALA A 58 -9.01 0.61 3.89
C ALA A 58 -10.25 -0.29 4.00
N VAL A 59 -10.82 -0.44 5.21
CA VAL A 59 -12.05 -1.24 5.43
C VAL A 59 -13.24 -0.65 4.68
N ILE A 60 -13.38 0.67 4.68
CA ILE A 60 -14.42 1.38 3.92
C ILE A 60 -14.21 1.17 2.41
N ALA A 61 -12.97 1.26 1.93
CA ALA A 61 -12.65 1.05 0.53
C ALA A 61 -13.03 -0.36 0.04
N ILE A 62 -12.85 -1.38 0.88
CA ILE A 62 -13.26 -2.75 0.60
C ILE A 62 -14.78 -2.89 0.67
N SER A 63 -15.39 -2.43 1.77
CA SER A 63 -16.79 -2.76 2.11
C SER A 63 -17.83 -1.89 1.40
N LEU A 64 -17.56 -0.58 1.24
CA LEU A 64 -18.50 0.38 0.66
C LEU A 64 -18.14 0.73 -0.78
N LEU A 65 -16.84 0.86 -1.07
CA LEU A 65 -16.37 1.28 -2.39
C LEU A 65 -16.04 0.11 -3.32
N HIS A 66 -16.16 -1.14 -2.84
CA HIS A 66 -15.92 -2.36 -3.62
C HIS A 66 -14.58 -2.33 -4.38
N THR A 67 -13.52 -1.86 -3.70
CA THR A 67 -12.14 -1.80 -4.20
C THR A 67 -11.98 -1.13 -5.57
N LYS A 68 -12.86 -0.16 -5.91
CA LYS A 68 -12.88 0.52 -7.21
C LYS A 68 -11.50 1.00 -7.69
N VAL A 69 -10.75 1.68 -6.82
CA VAL A 69 -9.41 2.18 -7.16
C VAL A 69 -8.45 1.03 -7.47
N ALA A 70 -8.42 -0.01 -6.62
CA ALA A 70 -7.58 -1.18 -6.86
C ALA A 70 -7.95 -1.90 -8.17
N ASN A 71 -9.24 -1.98 -8.51
CA ASN A 71 -9.71 -2.57 -9.76
C ASN A 71 -9.29 -1.72 -10.98
N THR A 72 -9.35 -0.40 -10.87
CA THR A 72 -8.88 0.52 -11.91
C THR A 72 -7.37 0.37 -12.12
N ILE A 73 -6.58 0.43 -11.05
CA ILE A 73 -5.12 0.28 -11.13
C ILE A 73 -4.76 -1.11 -11.66
N GLY A 74 -5.42 -2.16 -11.18
CA GLY A 74 -5.22 -3.53 -11.67
C GLY A 74 -5.49 -3.66 -13.17
N GLY A 75 -6.53 -2.99 -13.67
CA GLY A 75 -6.84 -2.95 -15.11
C GLY A 75 -5.84 -2.16 -15.97
N LEU A 76 -5.13 -1.19 -15.37
CA LEU A 76 -4.09 -0.40 -16.05
C LEU A 76 -2.73 -1.11 -16.05
N VAL A 77 -2.41 -1.80 -14.96
CA VAL A 77 -1.10 -2.40 -14.71
C VAL A 77 -1.03 -3.84 -15.24
N ALA A 78 -2.12 -4.61 -15.24
CA ALA A 78 -2.08 -6.00 -15.70
C ALA A 78 -2.61 -6.15 -17.14
N PRO A 79 -1.75 -6.38 -18.15
CA PRO A 79 -2.21 -6.67 -19.50
C PRO A 79 -2.99 -8.00 -19.54
N LYS A 80 -4.11 -8.02 -20.26
CA LYS A 80 -4.91 -9.24 -20.45
C LYS A 80 -4.07 -10.31 -21.14
N GLY A 81 -3.72 -11.37 -20.40
CA GLY A 81 -2.99 -12.54 -20.92
C GLY A 81 -1.47 -12.52 -20.76
N GLY A 82 -0.87 -11.52 -20.09
CA GLY A 82 0.56 -11.47 -19.77
C GLY A 82 0.91 -11.94 -18.35
N PRO A 83 2.21 -11.98 -17.96
CA PRO A 83 2.65 -12.41 -16.62
C PRO A 83 2.37 -11.33 -15.55
N ALA A 84 1.09 -11.10 -15.24
CA ALA A 84 0.62 -10.01 -14.39
C ALA A 84 1.33 -9.94 -13.02
N LEU A 85 1.57 -11.09 -12.37
CA LEU A 85 2.23 -11.14 -11.06
C LEU A 85 3.68 -10.65 -11.10
N GLY A 86 4.43 -10.97 -12.16
CA GLY A 86 5.82 -10.52 -12.32
C GLY A 86 5.90 -9.00 -12.52
N MET A 87 4.96 -8.43 -13.27
CA MET A 87 4.88 -6.98 -13.48
C MET A 87 4.49 -6.24 -12.20
N ILE A 88 3.56 -6.77 -11.41
CA ILE A 88 3.20 -6.22 -10.11
C ILE A 88 4.42 -6.22 -9.18
N ILE A 89 5.17 -7.33 -9.11
CA ILE A 89 6.39 -7.39 -8.30
C ILE A 89 7.39 -6.30 -8.73
N ALA A 90 7.66 -6.16 -10.03
CA ALA A 90 8.60 -5.15 -10.53
C ALA A 90 8.15 -3.72 -10.18
N ALA A 91 6.87 -3.42 -10.32
CA ALA A 91 6.30 -2.12 -9.97
C ALA A 91 6.42 -1.84 -8.45
N LEU A 92 6.08 -2.82 -7.61
CA LEU A 92 6.17 -2.69 -6.16
C LEU A 92 7.62 -2.54 -5.69
N LEU A 93 8.56 -3.29 -6.25
CA LEU A 93 9.99 -3.17 -5.92
C LEU A 93 10.54 -1.78 -6.29
N GLY A 94 10.17 -1.26 -7.46
CA GLY A 94 10.54 0.10 -7.86
C GLY A 94 9.98 1.16 -6.91
N ALA A 95 8.72 1.00 -6.50
CA ALA A 95 8.07 1.93 -5.59
C ALA A 95 8.61 1.83 -4.16
N ILE A 96 8.93 0.61 -3.66
CA ILE A 96 9.65 0.42 -2.39
C ILE A 96 11.02 1.11 -2.45
N ALA A 97 11.79 0.87 -3.51
CA ALA A 97 13.10 1.48 -3.65
C ALA A 97 13.01 3.02 -3.61
N TRP A 98 11.99 3.60 -4.26
CA TRP A 98 11.72 5.03 -4.20
C TRP A 98 11.40 5.49 -2.77
N ASN A 99 10.46 4.83 -2.09
CA ASN A 99 10.08 5.12 -0.70
C ASN A 99 11.25 5.00 0.29
N LEU A 100 12.28 4.20 -0.01
CA LEU A 100 13.46 4.11 0.87
C LEU A 100 14.48 5.22 0.58
N ILE A 101 14.47 5.78 -0.62
CA ILE A 101 15.38 6.85 -1.04
C ILE A 101 14.88 8.22 -0.59
N THR A 102 13.57 8.47 -0.72
CA THR A 102 12.90 9.70 -0.29
C THR A 102 12.37 9.57 1.12
#